data_AF-A0A643BXM2-F1
#
_entry.id   AF-A0A643BXM2-F1
#
_cell.length_a   1.000
_cell.length_b   1.000
_cell.length_c   1.000
_cell.angle_alpha   90.00
_cell.angle_beta   90.00
_cell.angle_gamma   90.00
#
_symmetry.space_group_name_H-M   'P 1'
#
loop_
_entity.id
_entity.type
_entity.pdbx_description
1 polymer ?
#
loop_
_entity_poly.entity_id
_entity_poly.type
_entity_poly.pdbx_seq_one_letter_code
_entity_poly.pdbx_strand_id
1 'polypeptide(L)'
;MECDLMETDILESLEDLGYKGPLLEDGALSQAVSAGASSPEFTKLCAWLVSELRVLCKLDENVQATNSPSEAEEFQLEVSGLLGEMNCPYLSLTSGDVTKRLLIQKNCLLLLTYLISELEAARMLCVNTPPKKAQEGGGSEVFQELKGICIALGMSKPPANITMFQFFSGIEKKLKETLAKVPPNHVGKPLLKKPMGPAHWEKIEAINQAVANEYEVRRKLLIKRLDVTVQSFGWSDRAKFSSPVIFLIH
;
A
#
# COMPACT_ATOMS: atom_id res chain seq x y z
N MET A 1 5.08 27.82 0.97
CA MET A 1 6.06 27.14 0.10
C MET A 1 6.26 25.69 0.51
N GLU A 2 6.71 25.37 1.74
CA GLU A 2 6.85 23.96 2.18
C GLU A 2 5.49 23.23 2.26
N CYS A 3 4.47 23.84 2.88
CA CYS A 3 3.14 23.24 2.96
C CYS A 3 2.48 23.06 1.58
N ASP A 4 2.67 24.01 0.66
CA ASP A 4 2.06 23.97 -0.68
C ASP A 4 2.63 22.80 -1.51
N LEU A 5 3.92 22.49 -1.35
CA LEU A 5 4.54 21.32 -1.97
C LEU A 5 3.98 20.02 -1.37
N MET A 6 3.89 19.93 -0.03
CA MET A 6 3.28 18.76 0.62
C MET A 6 1.82 18.55 0.20
N GLU A 7 1.05 19.63 0.06
CA GLU A 7 -0.34 19.58 -0.39
C GLU A 7 -0.45 19.02 -1.82
N THR A 8 0.44 19.46 -2.73
CA THR A 8 0.48 18.96 -4.11
C THR A 8 0.80 17.47 -4.15
N ASP A 9 1.83 17.03 -3.41
CA ASP A 9 2.24 15.62 -3.35
C ASP A 9 1.13 14.73 -2.76
N ILE A 10 0.42 15.22 -1.72
CA ILE A 10 -0.72 14.51 -1.12
C ILE A 10 -1.84 14.32 -2.14
N LEU A 11 -2.18 15.35 -2.91
CA LEU A 11 -3.25 15.27 -3.91
C LEU A 11 -2.94 14.23 -5.00
N GLU A 12 -1.70 14.22 -5.51
CA GLU A 12 -1.23 13.22 -6.48
C GLU A 12 -1.33 11.79 -5.90
N SER A 13 -0.80 11.56 -4.70
CA SER A 13 -0.89 10.26 -4.03
C SER A 13 -2.34 9.83 -3.76
N LEU A 14 -3.24 10.76 -3.42
CA LEU A 14 -4.65 10.44 -3.20
C LEU A 14 -5.33 9.97 -4.49
N GLU A 15 -5.04 10.61 -5.63
CA GLU A 15 -5.52 10.16 -6.94
C GLU A 15 -5.01 8.75 -7.28
N ASP A 16 -3.71 8.50 -7.07
CA ASP A 16 -3.08 7.20 -7.30
C ASP A 16 -3.65 6.09 -6.40
N LEU A 17 -3.97 6.44 -5.16
CA LEU A 17 -4.62 5.54 -4.21
C LEU A 17 -6.10 5.27 -4.55
N GLY A 18 -6.69 6.02 -5.49
CA GLY A 18 -8.06 5.89 -5.96
C GLY A 18 -9.09 6.64 -5.12
N TYR A 19 -8.66 7.63 -4.32
CA TYR A 19 -9.57 8.49 -3.59
C TYR A 19 -10.42 9.33 -4.54
N LYS A 20 -11.69 9.55 -4.20
CA LYS A 20 -12.66 10.31 -5.01
C LYS A 20 -13.48 11.30 -4.19
N GLY A 21 -12.98 11.69 -3.04
CA GLY A 21 -13.69 12.60 -2.14
C GLY A 21 -13.50 14.07 -2.52
N PRO A 22 -14.23 14.97 -1.85
CA PRO A 22 -14.29 16.39 -2.20
C PRO A 22 -12.97 17.14 -1.98
N LEU A 23 -12.02 16.56 -1.24
CA LEU A 23 -10.72 17.21 -0.97
C LEU A 23 -9.78 17.27 -2.18
N LEU A 24 -10.14 16.62 -3.30
CA LEU A 24 -9.43 16.78 -4.57
C LEU A 24 -9.80 18.09 -5.31
N GLU A 25 -10.85 18.79 -4.87
CA GLU A 25 -11.20 20.09 -5.44
C GLU A 25 -10.17 21.16 -5.04
N ASP A 26 -9.94 22.11 -5.93
CA ASP A 26 -8.92 23.16 -5.77
C ASP A 26 -9.10 23.94 -4.46
N GLY A 27 -8.07 23.93 -3.60
CA GLY A 27 -8.05 24.60 -2.30
C GLY A 27 -8.87 23.93 -1.18
N ALA A 28 -9.62 22.86 -1.45
CA ALA A 28 -10.43 22.16 -0.45
C ALA A 28 -9.56 21.50 0.63
N LEU A 29 -8.46 20.85 0.23
CA LEU A 29 -7.51 20.24 1.15
C LEU A 29 -6.88 21.29 2.07
N SER A 30 -6.36 22.39 1.51
CA SER A 30 -5.79 23.51 2.27
C SER A 30 -6.73 24.04 3.35
N GLN A 31 -8.01 24.21 3.03
CA GLN A 31 -9.03 24.64 3.98
C GLN A 31 -9.24 23.61 5.10
N ALA A 32 -9.37 22.34 4.74
CA ALA A 32 -9.59 21.26 5.69
C ALA A 32 -8.41 21.09 6.66
N VAL A 33 -7.17 21.08 6.16
CA VAL A 33 -5.97 20.96 7.02
C VAL A 33 -5.72 22.20 7.87
N SER A 34 -6.19 23.38 7.45
CA SER A 34 -6.09 24.61 8.25
C SER A 34 -7.04 24.58 9.45
N ALA A 35 -8.22 23.96 9.30
CA ALA A 35 -9.16 23.73 10.39
C ALA A 35 -8.82 22.48 11.23
N GLY A 36 -7.96 21.60 10.71
CA GLY A 36 -7.40 20.46 11.44
C GLY A 36 -8.45 19.49 11.95
N ALA A 37 -8.30 19.00 13.19
CA ALA A 37 -9.24 18.04 13.80
C ALA A 37 -10.68 18.57 13.92
N SER A 38 -10.90 19.89 13.81
CA SER A 38 -12.26 20.46 13.79
C SER A 38 -12.93 20.40 12.41
N SER A 39 -12.23 20.02 11.34
CA SER A 39 -12.83 19.82 10.00
C SER A 39 -13.36 18.40 9.83
N PRO A 40 -14.67 18.22 9.60
CA PRO A 40 -15.24 16.94 9.21
C PRO A 40 -14.59 16.35 7.95
N GLU A 41 -14.23 17.18 6.98
CA GLU A 41 -13.61 16.76 5.72
C GLU A 41 -12.22 16.16 5.95
N PHE A 42 -11.38 16.83 6.74
CA PHE A 42 -10.07 16.33 7.14
C PHE A 42 -10.19 14.99 7.89
N THR A 43 -11.06 14.94 8.90
CA THR A 43 -11.23 13.72 9.71
C THR A 43 -11.81 12.56 8.89
N LYS A 44 -12.70 12.83 7.91
CA LYS A 44 -13.19 11.82 6.95
C LYS A 44 -12.08 11.25 6.08
N LEU A 45 -11.15 12.08 5.62
CA LEU A 45 -10.00 11.60 4.84
C LEU A 45 -9.10 10.69 5.68
N CYS A 46 -8.78 11.10 6.92
CA CYS A 46 -8.03 10.26 7.85
C CYS A 46 -8.74 8.92 8.10
N ALA A 47 -10.05 8.94 8.39
CA ALA A 47 -10.84 7.73 8.60
C ALA A 47 -10.84 6.82 7.36
N TRP A 48 -10.91 7.38 6.15
CA TRP A 48 -10.81 6.62 4.91
C TRP A 48 -9.44 5.95 4.77
N LEU A 49 -8.34 6.68 4.93
CA LEU A 49 -6.97 6.12 4.87
C LEU A 49 -6.77 5.00 5.90
N VAL A 50 -7.26 5.21 7.13
CA VAL A 50 -7.19 4.21 8.20
C VAL A 50 -8.02 2.98 7.87
N SER A 51 -9.21 3.14 7.29
CA SER A 51 -10.04 2.00 6.89
C SER A 51 -9.35 1.12 5.84
N GLU A 52 -8.64 1.73 4.88
CA GLU A 52 -7.85 1.02 3.88
C GLU A 52 -6.65 0.31 4.52
N LEU A 53 -5.93 0.98 5.43
CA LEU A 53 -4.81 0.42 6.18
C LEU A 53 -5.23 -0.79 7.03
N ARG A 54 -6.39 -0.74 7.69
CA ARG A 54 -6.89 -1.84 8.53
C ARG A 54 -7.08 -3.14 7.76
N VAL A 55 -7.53 -3.05 6.51
CA VAL A 55 -7.70 -4.21 5.63
C VAL A 55 -6.36 -4.92 5.35
N LEU A 56 -5.27 -4.16 5.26
CA LEU A 56 -3.95 -4.68 4.87
C LEU A 56 -3.08 -5.05 6.08
N CYS A 57 -3.09 -4.22 7.12
CA CYS A 57 -2.17 -4.28 8.25
C CYS A 57 -2.77 -4.96 9.51
N LYS A 58 -4.07 -5.31 9.52
CA LYS A 58 -4.78 -5.90 10.66
C LYS A 58 -4.66 -5.06 11.95
N LEU A 59 -4.85 -3.75 11.83
CA LEU A 59 -4.77 -2.84 12.96
C LEU A 59 -6.00 -3.00 13.88
N ASP A 60 -5.75 -3.02 15.17
CA ASP A 60 -6.77 -3.06 16.21
C ASP A 60 -7.44 -1.68 16.37
N GLU A 61 -6.64 -0.61 16.33
CA GLU A 61 -7.12 0.77 16.44
C GLU A 61 -7.92 1.19 15.20
N ASN A 62 -8.84 2.12 15.40
CA ASN A 62 -9.63 2.72 14.35
C ASN A 62 -9.84 4.20 14.62
N VAL A 63 -10.04 4.96 13.54
CA VAL A 63 -10.33 6.39 13.63
C VAL A 63 -11.67 6.65 12.95
N GLN A 64 -12.57 7.32 13.64
CA GLN A 64 -13.89 7.67 13.14
C GLN A 64 -13.90 9.10 12.60
N ALA A 65 -14.67 9.31 11.53
CA ALA A 65 -14.89 10.65 11.01
C ALA A 65 -15.77 11.46 11.98
N THR A 66 -15.41 12.72 12.19
CA THR A 66 -16.24 13.63 12.99
C THR A 66 -17.40 14.18 12.17
N ASN A 67 -18.52 14.46 12.83
CA ASN A 67 -19.66 15.17 12.25
C ASN A 67 -19.65 16.66 12.63
N SER A 68 -18.93 17.02 13.68
CA SER A 68 -18.87 18.39 14.18
C SER A 68 -17.58 18.67 14.97
N PRO A 69 -17.17 19.95 15.12
CA PRO A 69 -15.96 20.31 15.85
C PRO A 69 -15.90 19.87 17.32
N SER A 70 -17.03 19.56 17.97
CA SER A 70 -17.05 19.11 19.37
C SER A 70 -16.47 17.71 19.56
N GLU A 71 -16.36 16.92 18.49
CA GLU A 71 -15.79 15.56 18.50
C GLU A 71 -14.27 15.56 18.24
N ALA A 72 -13.67 16.74 18.04
CA ALA A 72 -12.26 16.89 17.63
C ALA A 72 -11.25 16.37 18.68
N GLU A 73 -11.59 16.44 19.97
CA GLU A 73 -10.71 15.92 21.04
C GLU A 73 -10.71 14.39 21.06
N GLU A 74 -11.88 13.77 20.91
CA GLU A 74 -12.04 12.31 20.83
C GLU A 74 -11.33 11.76 19.60
N PHE A 75 -11.51 12.39 18.43
CA PHE A 75 -10.79 12.04 17.22
C PHE A 75 -9.26 12.06 17.41
N GLN A 76 -8.72 13.08 18.09
CA GLN A 76 -7.28 13.16 18.34
C GLN A 76 -6.77 12.07 19.29
N LEU A 77 -7.60 11.60 20.22
CA LEU A 77 -7.26 10.46 21.08
C LEU A 77 -7.21 9.15 20.27
N GLU A 78 -8.20 8.91 19.41
CA GLU A 78 -8.23 7.75 18.50
C GLU A 78 -6.99 7.75 17.58
N VAL A 79 -6.68 8.89 16.96
CA VAL A 79 -5.48 9.04 16.12
C VAL A 79 -4.22 8.78 16.94
N SER A 80 -4.15 9.23 18.20
CA SER A 80 -2.99 8.96 19.04
C SER A 80 -2.82 7.48 19.39
N GLY A 81 -3.92 6.74 19.57
CA GLY A 81 -3.90 5.28 19.74
C GLY A 81 -3.32 4.59 18.50
N LEU A 82 -3.89 4.91 17.34
CA LEU A 82 -3.44 4.40 16.03
C LEU A 82 -1.95 4.68 15.78
N LEU A 83 -1.51 5.92 15.99
CA LEU A 83 -0.11 6.30 15.78
C LEU A 83 0.84 5.56 16.74
N GLY A 84 0.37 5.22 17.94
CA GLY A 84 1.10 4.37 18.88
C GLY A 84 1.22 2.93 18.39
N GLU A 85 0.12 2.35 17.89
CA GLU A 85 0.11 1.00 17.32
C GLU A 85 1.05 0.89 16.10
N MET A 86 1.03 1.89 15.21
CA MET A 86 1.88 1.93 14.02
C MET A 86 3.32 2.38 14.28
N ASN A 87 3.70 2.63 15.55
CA ASN A 87 5.02 3.11 15.96
C ASN A 87 5.48 4.36 15.18
N CYS A 88 4.58 5.34 15.03
CA CYS A 88 4.85 6.54 14.25
C CYS A 88 6.12 7.29 14.74
N PRO A 89 7.11 7.54 13.85
CA PRO A 89 8.39 8.12 14.26
C PRO A 89 8.32 9.64 14.47
N TYR A 90 7.23 10.30 14.06
CA TYR A 90 7.11 11.75 14.10
C TYR A 90 6.70 12.24 15.49
N LEU A 91 7.67 12.75 16.25
CA LEU A 91 7.44 13.27 17.60
C LEU A 91 6.41 14.41 17.64
N SER A 92 6.27 15.19 16.57
CA SER A 92 5.24 16.24 16.46
C SER A 92 3.81 15.69 16.48
N LEU A 93 3.62 14.41 16.15
CA LEU A 93 2.33 13.71 16.17
C LEU A 93 2.14 12.83 17.41
N THR A 94 3.23 12.38 18.04
CA THR A 94 3.18 11.41 19.16
C THR A 94 3.51 12.02 20.53
N SER A 95 4.12 13.20 20.59
CA SER A 95 4.55 13.84 21.84
C SER A 95 3.77 15.12 22.15
N GLY A 96 3.80 15.55 23.41
CA GLY A 96 3.07 16.74 23.88
C GLY A 96 1.57 16.51 24.07
N ASP A 97 0.81 17.59 24.18
CA ASP A 97 -0.63 17.57 24.46
C ASP A 97 -1.42 17.03 23.26
N VAL A 98 -2.11 15.90 23.46
CA VAL A 98 -2.77 15.13 22.40
C VAL A 98 -3.87 15.92 21.68
N THR A 99 -4.62 16.75 22.39
CA THR A 99 -5.77 17.48 21.83
C THR A 99 -5.37 18.73 21.05
N LYS A 100 -4.07 19.05 21.01
CA LYS A 100 -3.53 20.23 20.31
C LYS A 100 -2.70 19.89 19.08
N ARG A 101 -2.35 18.61 18.87
CA ARG A 101 -1.38 18.22 17.83
C ARG A 101 -1.92 18.48 16.43
N LEU A 102 -3.21 18.22 16.21
CA LEU A 102 -3.88 18.38 14.92
C LEU A 102 -4.65 19.71 14.81
N LEU A 103 -4.26 20.72 15.59
CA LEU A 103 -4.64 22.11 15.37
C LEU A 103 -3.60 22.86 14.52
N ILE A 104 -2.44 22.23 14.27
CA ILE A 104 -1.34 22.79 13.51
C ILE A 104 -1.41 22.23 12.10
N GLN A 105 -1.62 23.10 11.10
CA GLN A 105 -1.75 22.72 9.69
C GLN A 105 -0.60 21.80 9.21
N LYS A 106 0.65 22.13 9.59
CA LYS A 106 1.83 21.33 9.24
C LYS A 106 1.75 19.90 9.80
N ASN A 107 1.19 19.72 11.00
CA ASN A 107 1.01 18.40 11.59
C ASN A 107 -0.12 17.62 10.91
N CYS A 108 -1.18 18.30 10.46
CA CYS A 108 -2.24 17.69 9.67
C CYS A 108 -1.71 17.16 8.33
N LEU A 109 -0.92 17.96 7.61
CA LEU A 109 -0.27 17.53 6.37
C LEU A 109 0.72 16.39 6.62
N LEU A 110 1.50 16.46 7.70
CA LEU A 110 2.43 15.39 8.08
C LEU A 110 1.70 14.08 8.41
N LEU A 111 0.56 14.14 9.10
CA LEU A 111 -0.27 12.98 9.39
C LEU A 111 -0.77 12.35 8.09
N LEU A 112 -1.31 13.14 7.15
CA LEU A 112 -1.79 12.64 5.86
C LEU A 112 -0.66 12.00 5.06
N THR A 113 0.49 12.69 4.96
CA THR A 113 1.69 12.16 4.29
C THR A 113 2.10 10.82 4.88
N TYR A 114 2.13 10.71 6.21
CA TYR A 114 2.47 9.47 6.91
C TYR A 114 1.47 8.35 6.57
N LEU A 115 0.17 8.58 6.76
CA LEU A 115 -0.88 7.58 6.51
C LEU A 115 -0.90 7.12 5.05
N ILE A 116 -0.72 8.04 4.10
CA ILE A 116 -0.59 7.75 2.67
C ILE A 116 0.64 6.86 2.43
N SER A 117 1.80 7.24 2.94
CA SER A 117 3.04 6.48 2.73
C SER A 117 2.97 5.07 3.32
N GLU A 118 2.34 4.91 4.49
CA GLU A 118 2.11 3.59 5.10
C GLU A 118 1.13 2.76 4.27
N LEU A 119 0.09 3.37 3.71
CA LEU A 119 -0.87 2.68 2.87
C LEU A 119 -0.25 2.22 1.54
N GLU A 120 0.51 3.10 0.90
CA GLU A 120 1.28 2.76 -0.30
C GLU A 120 2.27 1.62 -0.01
N ALA A 121 3.03 1.71 1.08
CA ALA A 121 3.95 0.67 1.52
C ALA A 121 3.22 -0.66 1.79
N ALA A 122 2.08 -0.62 2.49
CA ALA A 122 1.27 -1.80 2.76
C ALA A 122 0.76 -2.45 1.47
N ARG A 123 0.29 -1.66 0.49
CA ARG A 123 -0.14 -2.14 -0.83
C ARG A 123 1.03 -2.75 -1.60
N MET A 124 2.20 -2.11 -1.61
CA MET A 124 3.41 -2.65 -2.23
C MET A 124 3.83 -3.98 -1.60
N LEU A 125 3.76 -4.09 -0.27
CA LEU A 125 4.03 -5.34 0.44
C LEU A 125 3.02 -6.42 0.08
N CYS A 126 1.74 -6.10 -0.08
CA CYS A 126 0.74 -7.07 -0.54
C CYS A 126 1.01 -7.60 -1.95
N VAL A 127 1.48 -6.74 -2.87
CA VAL A 127 1.86 -7.16 -4.24
C VAL A 127 3.14 -7.98 -4.25
N ASN A 128 4.13 -7.62 -3.41
CA ASN A 128 5.43 -8.28 -3.36
C ASN A 128 5.51 -9.47 -2.41
N THR A 129 4.46 -9.71 -1.61
CA THR A 129 4.35 -10.92 -0.81
C THR A 129 3.89 -12.04 -1.76
N PRO A 130 4.72 -13.05 -2.08
CA PRO A 130 4.21 -14.24 -2.74
C PRO A 130 3.06 -14.75 -1.87
N PRO A 131 1.92 -15.14 -2.46
CA PRO A 131 0.69 -15.43 -1.72
C PRO A 131 1.07 -16.21 -0.47
N LYS A 132 0.92 -15.58 0.70
CA LYS A 132 1.24 -16.20 2.00
C LYS A 132 0.76 -17.62 1.88
N LYS A 133 1.64 -18.61 2.10
CA LYS A 133 1.24 -20.02 2.18
C LYS A 133 0.02 -20.04 3.08
N ALA A 134 -1.16 -20.05 2.47
CA ALA A 134 -2.40 -20.18 3.17
C ALA A 134 -2.33 -21.61 3.62
N GLN A 135 -1.77 -21.81 4.80
CA GLN A 135 -1.90 -23.03 5.54
C GLN A 135 -3.36 -23.07 5.98
N GLU A 136 -4.25 -23.29 5.02
CA GLU A 136 -5.66 -23.64 5.13
C GLU A 136 -6.20 -23.80 3.70
N GLY A 137 -5.87 -24.95 3.11
CA GLY A 137 -6.32 -25.37 1.78
C GLY A 137 -5.21 -26.11 1.04
N GLY A 138 -4.98 -27.37 1.42
CA GLY A 138 -4.04 -28.24 0.72
C GLY A 138 -4.29 -28.21 -0.79
N GLY A 139 -3.34 -27.66 -1.53
CA GLY A 139 -3.37 -27.54 -2.99
C GLY A 139 -2.02 -27.06 -3.48
N SER A 140 -1.66 -27.43 -4.71
CA SER A 140 -0.45 -26.92 -5.36
C SER A 140 -0.54 -25.40 -5.58
N GLU A 141 0.59 -24.75 -5.82
CA GLU A 141 0.64 -23.32 -6.21
C GLU A 141 -0.30 -23.02 -7.39
N VAL A 142 -0.29 -23.88 -8.41
CA VAL A 142 -1.20 -23.84 -9.56
C VAL A 142 -2.67 -23.85 -9.14
N PHE A 143 -3.03 -24.60 -8.10
CA PHE A 143 -4.41 -24.64 -7.60
C PHE A 143 -4.82 -23.31 -6.96
N GLN A 144 -3.92 -22.67 -6.21
CA GLN A 144 -4.22 -21.37 -5.59
C GLN A 144 -4.38 -20.28 -6.65
N GLU A 145 -3.55 -20.28 -7.70
CA GLU A 145 -3.68 -19.35 -8.84
C GLU A 145 -5.03 -19.52 -9.56
N LEU A 146 -5.41 -20.77 -9.88
CA LEU A 146 -6.70 -21.05 -10.52
C LEU A 146 -7.88 -20.65 -9.62
N LYS A 147 -7.76 -20.85 -8.30
CA LYS A 147 -8.76 -20.39 -7.33
C LYS A 147 -8.86 -18.86 -7.32
N GLY A 148 -7.73 -18.16 -7.35
CA GLY A 148 -7.65 -16.69 -7.43
C GLY A 148 -8.36 -16.15 -8.68
N ILE A 149 -8.11 -16.75 -9.85
CA ILE A 149 -8.78 -16.40 -11.10
C ILE A 149 -10.31 -16.56 -10.98
N CYS A 150 -10.79 -17.68 -10.41
CA CYS A 150 -12.22 -17.89 -10.21
C CYS A 150 -12.86 -16.83 -9.32
N ILE A 151 -12.19 -16.45 -8.22
CA ILE A 151 -12.69 -15.43 -7.29
C ILE A 151 -12.73 -14.06 -7.99
N ALA A 152 -11.66 -13.67 -8.69
CA ALA A 152 -11.58 -12.40 -9.39
C ALA A 152 -12.65 -12.26 -10.49
N LEU A 153 -12.96 -13.37 -11.18
CA LEU A 153 -14.01 -13.42 -12.19
C LEU A 153 -15.43 -13.59 -11.59
N GLY A 154 -15.57 -13.65 -10.26
CA GLY A 154 -16.84 -13.84 -9.56
C GLY A 154 -17.51 -15.18 -9.90
N MET A 155 -16.72 -16.22 -10.16
CA MET A 155 -17.21 -17.56 -10.46
C MET A 155 -17.60 -18.30 -9.17
N SER A 156 -18.72 -19.02 -9.21
CA SER A 156 -19.09 -19.95 -8.14
C SER A 156 -18.13 -21.14 -8.09
N LYS A 157 -18.05 -21.80 -6.93
CA LYS A 157 -17.25 -23.02 -6.76
C LYS A 157 -17.58 -24.04 -7.86
N PRO A 158 -16.58 -24.58 -8.59
CA PRO A 158 -16.83 -25.53 -9.65
C PRO A 158 -17.50 -26.81 -9.13
N PRO A 159 -18.36 -27.47 -9.93
CA PRO A 159 -18.91 -28.78 -9.61
C PRO A 159 -17.80 -29.81 -9.37
N ALA A 160 -18.03 -30.76 -8.46
CA ALA A 160 -17.02 -31.76 -8.09
C ALA A 160 -16.59 -32.68 -9.25
N ASN A 161 -17.42 -32.78 -10.30
CA ASN A 161 -17.22 -33.63 -11.47
C ASN A 161 -16.80 -32.85 -12.73
N ILE A 162 -16.36 -31.59 -12.59
CA ILE A 162 -15.96 -30.78 -13.74
C ILE A 162 -14.68 -31.34 -14.38
N THR A 163 -14.65 -31.42 -15.71
CA THR A 163 -13.42 -31.74 -16.45
C THR A 163 -12.54 -30.49 -16.61
N MET A 164 -11.23 -30.68 -16.81
CA MET A 164 -10.29 -29.56 -17.05
C MET A 164 -10.72 -28.70 -18.25
N PHE A 165 -11.19 -29.33 -19.34
CA PHE A 165 -11.66 -28.62 -20.52
C PHE A 165 -12.87 -27.75 -20.22
N GLN A 166 -13.87 -28.28 -19.51
CA GLN A 166 -15.06 -27.52 -19.10
C GLN A 166 -14.71 -26.39 -18.14
N PHE A 167 -13.75 -26.62 -17.25
CA PHE A 167 -13.26 -25.61 -16.31
C PHE A 167 -12.62 -24.42 -17.03
N PHE A 168 -11.63 -24.67 -17.90
CA PHE A 168 -10.99 -23.60 -18.68
C PHE A 168 -11.94 -22.92 -19.67
N SER A 169 -12.86 -23.68 -20.29
CA SER A 169 -13.90 -23.10 -21.14
C SER A 169 -14.83 -22.16 -20.35
N GLY A 170 -15.12 -22.50 -19.09
CA GLY A 170 -15.89 -21.66 -18.17
C GLY A 170 -15.17 -20.36 -17.83
N ILE A 171 -13.86 -20.44 -17.54
CA ILE A 171 -13.01 -19.26 -17.30
C ILE A 171 -12.98 -18.37 -18.54
N GLU A 172 -12.73 -18.94 -19.72
CA GLU A 172 -12.68 -18.19 -20.98
C GLU A 172 -14.00 -17.47 -21.26
N LYS A 173 -15.13 -18.16 -21.05
CA LYS A 173 -16.46 -17.56 -21.19
C LYS A 173 -16.65 -16.39 -20.24
N LYS A 174 -16.33 -16.56 -18.95
CA LYS A 174 -16.52 -15.52 -17.94
C LYS A 174 -15.60 -14.32 -18.18
N LEU A 175 -14.39 -14.56 -18.66
CA LEU A 175 -13.45 -13.53 -19.07
C LEU A 175 -14.02 -12.70 -20.23
N LYS A 176 -14.54 -13.35 -21.29
CA LYS A 176 -15.19 -12.65 -22.41
C LYS A 176 -16.39 -11.82 -21.97
N GLU A 177 -17.23 -12.36 -21.08
CA GLU A 177 -18.37 -11.63 -20.50
C GLU A 177 -17.92 -10.40 -19.71
N THR A 178 -16.82 -10.51 -18.96
CA THR A 178 -16.28 -9.40 -18.15
C THR A 178 -15.66 -8.34 -19.05
N LEU A 179 -14.90 -8.75 -20.07
CA LEU A 179 -14.34 -7.86 -21.08
C LEU A 179 -15.42 -7.11 -21.88
N ALA A 180 -16.58 -7.73 -22.12
CA ALA A 180 -17.70 -7.07 -22.80
C ALA A 180 -18.33 -5.92 -21.98
N LYS A 181 -18.09 -5.87 -20.67
CA LYS A 181 -18.61 -4.81 -19.79
C LYS A 181 -17.71 -3.57 -19.75
N VAL A 182 -16.47 -3.69 -20.22
CA VAL A 182 -15.51 -2.57 -20.24
C VAL A 182 -15.42 -1.98 -21.66
N PRO A 183 -15.02 -0.70 -21.80
CA PRO A 183 -14.83 -0.09 -23.12
C PRO A 183 -13.85 -0.89 -23.99
N PRO A 184 -14.00 -0.88 -25.34
CA PRO A 184 -13.17 -1.69 -26.25
C PRO A 184 -11.65 -1.45 -26.14
N ASN A 185 -11.24 -0.28 -25.65
CA ASN A 185 -9.84 0.10 -25.50
C ASN A 185 -9.31 -0.08 -24.06
N HIS A 186 -10.10 -0.64 -23.14
CA HIS A 186 -9.72 -0.74 -21.73
C HIS A 186 -8.47 -1.60 -21.49
N VAL A 187 -8.31 -2.70 -22.24
CA VAL A 187 -7.17 -3.63 -22.13
C VAL A 187 -6.01 -3.26 -23.07
N GLY A 188 -6.17 -2.22 -23.89
CA GLY A 188 -5.17 -1.82 -24.89
C GLY A 188 -4.96 -2.86 -25.99
N LYS A 189 -4.00 -2.59 -26.88
CA LYS A 189 -3.63 -3.52 -27.96
C LYS A 189 -2.61 -4.54 -27.42
N PRO A 190 -2.74 -5.84 -27.78
CA PRO A 190 -1.74 -6.83 -27.40
C PRO A 190 -0.34 -6.43 -27.89
N LEU A 191 0.64 -6.46 -26.99
CA LEU A 191 2.05 -6.23 -27.31
C LEU A 191 2.60 -7.32 -28.24
N LEU A 192 2.08 -8.55 -28.13
CA LEU A 192 2.47 -9.70 -28.94
C LEU A 192 1.23 -10.35 -29.57
N LYS A 193 1.25 -10.53 -30.89
CA LYS A 193 0.14 -11.14 -31.66
C LYS A 193 0.49 -12.50 -32.27
N LYS A 194 1.77 -12.90 -32.23
CA LYS A 194 2.21 -14.16 -32.82
C LYS A 194 2.02 -15.30 -31.81
N PRO A 195 1.45 -16.45 -32.22
CA PRO A 195 1.37 -17.61 -31.37
C PRO A 195 2.78 -18.10 -31.05
N MET A 196 3.04 -18.42 -29.78
CA MET A 196 4.34 -18.85 -29.33
C MET A 196 4.40 -20.37 -29.26
N GLY A 197 5.27 -20.96 -30.08
CA GLY A 197 5.63 -22.38 -30.01
C GLY A 197 6.60 -22.69 -28.85
N PRO A 198 6.84 -23.98 -28.56
CA PRO A 198 7.66 -24.43 -27.42
C PRO A 198 9.04 -23.78 -27.32
N ALA A 199 9.77 -23.68 -28.43
CA ALA A 199 11.10 -23.06 -28.46
C ALA A 199 11.10 -21.56 -28.13
N HIS A 200 9.98 -20.86 -28.36
CA HIS A 200 9.85 -19.44 -27.97
C HIS A 200 9.63 -19.31 -26.46
N TRP A 201 8.81 -20.19 -25.88
CA TRP A 201 8.58 -20.23 -24.44
C TRP A 201 9.86 -20.56 -23.67
N GLU A 202 10.65 -21.51 -24.16
CA GLU A 202 11.94 -21.84 -23.56
C GLU A 202 12.90 -20.63 -23.56
N LYS A 203 12.93 -19.86 -24.65
CA LYS A 203 13.72 -18.62 -24.71
C LYS A 203 13.22 -17.55 -23.73
N ILE A 204 11.90 -17.41 -23.59
CA ILE A 204 11.31 -16.45 -22.64
C ILE A 204 11.64 -16.85 -21.22
N GLU A 205 11.57 -18.13 -20.88
CA GLU A 205 11.94 -18.63 -19.57
C GLU A 205 13.43 -18.38 -19.29
N ALA A 206 14.29 -18.60 -20.28
CA ALA A 206 15.72 -18.28 -20.15
C ALA A 206 15.97 -16.78 -19.90
N ILE A 207 15.25 -15.90 -20.61
CA ILE A 207 15.33 -14.44 -20.38
C ILE A 207 14.81 -14.09 -18.99
N ASN A 208 13.66 -14.63 -18.59
CA ASN A 208 13.06 -14.43 -17.27
C ASN A 208 14.03 -14.82 -16.15
N GLN A 209 14.66 -15.99 -16.26
CA GLN A 209 15.65 -16.47 -15.31
C GLN A 209 16.88 -15.57 -15.24
N ALA A 210 17.38 -15.09 -16.39
CA ALA A 210 18.52 -14.18 -16.43
C ALA A 210 18.20 -12.84 -15.75
N VAL A 211 17.03 -12.27 -16.04
CA VAL A 211 16.54 -11.02 -15.46
C VAL A 211 16.31 -11.17 -13.95
N ALA A 212 15.65 -12.25 -13.51
CA ALA A 212 15.43 -12.54 -12.10
C ALA A 212 16.76 -12.66 -11.33
N ASN A 213 17.75 -13.35 -11.92
CA ASN A 213 19.08 -13.46 -11.34
C ASN A 213 19.79 -12.09 -11.24
N GLU A 214 19.67 -11.25 -12.27
CA GLU A 214 20.24 -9.90 -12.25
C GLU A 214 19.60 -9.04 -11.15
N TYR A 215 18.28 -9.06 -11.02
CA TYR A 215 17.56 -8.36 -9.95
C TYR A 215 17.99 -8.83 -8.57
N GLU A 216 18.11 -10.15 -8.36
CA GLU A 216 18.59 -10.72 -7.10
C GLU A 216 20.01 -10.25 -6.75
N VAL A 217 20.93 -10.26 -7.72
CA VAL A 217 22.30 -9.78 -7.52
C VAL A 217 22.30 -8.28 -7.20
N ARG A 218 21.52 -7.48 -7.93
CA ARG A 218 21.42 -6.03 -7.70
C ARG A 218 20.86 -5.72 -6.32
N ARG A 219 19.83 -6.45 -5.88
CA ARG A 219 19.24 -6.34 -4.55
C ARG A 219 20.28 -6.64 -3.47
N LYS A 220 21.02 -7.76 -3.59
CA LYS A 220 22.10 -8.12 -2.65
C LYS A 220 23.21 -7.07 -2.60
N LEU A 221 23.59 -6.52 -3.75
CA LEU A 221 24.58 -5.44 -3.82
C LEU A 221 24.10 -4.18 -3.09
N LEU A 222 22.86 -3.76 -3.34
CA LEU A 222 22.29 -2.57 -2.68
C LEU A 222 22.21 -2.73 -1.16
N ILE A 223 21.76 -3.89 -0.68
CA ILE A 223 21.76 -4.23 0.75
C ILE A 223 23.18 -4.18 1.30
N LYS A 224 24.14 -4.82 0.62
CA LYS A 224 25.53 -4.85 1.09
C LYS A 224 26.16 -3.45 1.11
N ARG A 225 25.83 -2.60 0.14
CA ARG A 225 26.29 -1.21 0.09
C ARG A 225 25.72 -0.42 1.27
N LEU A 226 24.45 -0.61 1.60
CA LEU A 226 23.83 -0.02 2.79
C LEU A 226 24.58 -0.46 4.06
N ASP A 227 24.81 -1.76 4.23
CA ASP A 227 25.55 -2.30 5.39
C ASP A 227 26.94 -1.67 5.53
N VAL A 228 27.71 -1.62 4.44
CA VAL A 228 29.06 -1.04 4.44
C VAL A 228 29.00 0.47 4.75
N THR A 229 27.98 1.17 4.25
CA THR A 229 27.78 2.60 4.54
C THR A 229 27.50 2.80 6.03
N VAL A 230 26.61 2.00 6.62
CA VAL A 230 26.32 2.04 8.07
C VAL A 230 27.59 1.74 8.88
N GLN A 231 28.33 0.69 8.50
CA GLN A 231 29.58 0.31 9.19
C GLN A 231 30.66 1.40 9.11
N SER A 232 30.72 2.17 8.02
CA SER A 232 31.71 3.24 7.85
C SER A 232 31.56 4.36 8.88
N PHE A 233 30.34 4.63 9.38
CA PHE A 233 30.13 5.61 10.45
C PHE A 233 30.77 5.18 11.77
N GLY A 234 30.90 3.87 12.01
CA GLY A 234 31.56 3.31 13.20
C GLY A 234 33.09 3.38 13.18
N TRP A 235 33.72 3.77 12.06
CA TRP A 235 35.19 3.79 11.93
C TRP A 235 35.82 5.13 12.33
N SER A 236 35.02 6.17 12.57
CA SER A 236 35.54 7.42 13.11
C SER A 236 35.87 7.29 14.61
N ASP A 237 36.97 7.89 15.07
CA ASP A 237 37.34 7.88 16.50
C ASP A 237 36.28 8.53 17.39
N ARG A 238 35.43 9.38 16.82
CA ARG A 238 34.28 10.01 17.49
C ARG A 238 33.12 9.04 17.73
N ALA A 239 32.93 8.02 16.88
CA ALA A 239 31.84 7.04 16.99
C ALA A 239 32.13 5.91 18.00
N LYS A 240 33.41 5.64 18.30
CA LYS A 240 33.83 4.60 19.27
C LYS A 240 33.35 4.88 20.70
N PHE A 241 33.07 6.15 21.04
CA PHE A 241 32.60 6.57 22.36
C PHE A 241 31.06 6.62 22.49
N SER A 242 30.30 6.36 21.42
CA SER A 242 28.82 6.43 21.41
C SER A 242 28.15 5.09 21.07
N SER A 243 28.88 3.98 21.22
CA SER A 243 28.51 2.69 20.65
C SER A 243 27.22 2.01 21.16
N PRO A 244 26.58 2.31 22.30
CA PRO A 244 25.40 1.55 22.69
C PRO A 244 24.06 2.09 22.14
N VAL A 245 24.00 3.23 21.45
CA VAL A 245 22.71 3.87 21.12
C VAL A 245 22.21 3.58 19.69
N ILE A 246 23.07 3.09 18.78
CA ILE A 246 22.71 2.96 17.35
C ILE A 246 22.24 1.54 16.98
N PHE A 247 22.39 0.54 17.86
CA PHE A 247 22.16 -0.88 17.51
C PHE A 247 20.84 -1.49 18.03
N LEU A 248 19.92 -0.70 18.57
CA LEU A 248 18.62 -1.18 19.09
C LEU A 248 17.46 -0.77 18.18
N ILE A 249 17.47 -1.24 16.93
CA ILE A 249 16.24 -1.35 16.12
C ILE A 249 16.25 -2.74 15.47
N HIS A 250 15.81 -3.74 16.23
CA HIS A 250 15.30 -5.02 15.76
C HIS A 250 14.05 -5.36 16.57
#